data_AF-A0A9Q3PJE5-F1
#
_entry.id   AF-A0A9Q3PJE5-F1
#
_cell.length_a   1.000
_cell.length_b   1.000
_cell.length_c   1.000
_cell.angle_alpha   90.00
_cell.angle_beta   90.00
_cell.angle_gamma   90.00
#
_symmetry.space_group_name_H-M   'P 1'
#
loop_
_entity.id
_entity.type
_entity.pdbx_description
1 polymer ?
#
loop_
_entity_poly.entity_id
_entity_poly.type
_entity_poly.pdbx_seq_one_letter_code
_entity_poly.pdbx_strand_id
1 'polypeptide(L)'
;MILNVERPYPPLLRRTAYLASPRASEALESHINYLMKLGVLRKVKHNEEVEVITPVIITWHNYKSSMVGDFIPLNTYAVPDR
;
A
#
# COMPACT_ATOMS: atom_id res chain seq x y z
N MET A 1 -9.91 -13.33 0.89
CA MET A 1 -10.04 -12.37 -0.23
C MET A 1 -9.91 -13.13 -1.54
N ILE A 2 -10.98 -13.18 -2.32
CA ILE A 2 -11.00 -13.77 -3.66
C ILE A 2 -10.97 -12.60 -4.67
N LEU A 3 -10.17 -12.72 -5.72
CA LEU A 3 -10.19 -11.77 -6.84
C LEU A 3 -11.02 -12.34 -7.99
N ASN A 4 -11.78 -11.51 -8.69
CA ASN A 4 -12.56 -11.90 -9.87
C ASN A 4 -11.72 -11.96 -11.17
N VAL A 5 -10.40 -11.92 -11.05
CA VAL A 5 -9.42 -11.91 -12.14
C VAL A 5 -8.32 -12.91 -11.86
N GLU A 6 -7.89 -13.63 -12.90
CA GLU A 6 -6.82 -14.61 -12.82
C GLU A 6 -5.46 -14.01 -13.18
N ARG A 7 -4.39 -14.77 -12.90
CA ARG A 7 -3.04 -14.37 -13.29
C ARG A 7 -2.86 -14.54 -14.81
N PRO A 8 -2.07 -13.67 -15.48
CA PRO A 8 -1.37 -12.52 -14.90
C PRO A 8 -2.33 -11.38 -14.52
N TYR A 9 -2.15 -10.81 -13.33
CA TYR A 9 -3.01 -9.73 -12.84
C TYR A 9 -2.89 -8.47 -13.70
N PRO A 10 -3.97 -7.69 -13.82
CA PRO A 10 -4.01 -6.50 -14.66
C PRO A 10 -2.98 -5.46 -14.17
N PRO A 11 -2.40 -4.65 -15.08
CA PRO A 11 -1.42 -3.62 -14.71
C PRO A 11 -1.90 -2.64 -13.64
N LEU A 12 -3.22 -2.46 -13.52
CA LEU A 12 -3.82 -1.61 -12.49
C LEU A 12 -3.57 -2.12 -11.05
N LEU A 13 -3.24 -3.40 -10.88
CA LEU A 13 -2.80 -3.96 -9.59
C LEU A 13 -1.30 -3.79 -9.36
N ARG A 14 -0.52 -3.21 -10.27
CA ARG A 14 0.92 -2.96 -10.15
C ARG A 14 1.23 -1.47 -10.28
N ARG A 15 0.63 -0.67 -9.39
CA ARG A 15 0.71 0.79 -9.46
C ARG A 15 2.02 1.29 -8.87
N THR A 16 2.69 2.18 -9.58
CA THR A 16 3.87 2.89 -9.07
C THR A 16 3.49 3.78 -7.89
N ALA A 17 4.40 3.95 -6.93
CA ALA A 17 4.23 4.90 -5.85
C ALA A 17 4.02 6.33 -6.37
N TYR A 18 3.18 7.10 -5.69
CA TYR A 18 3.01 8.52 -5.97
C TYR A 18 4.23 9.32 -5.48
N LEU A 19 4.49 10.45 -6.14
CA LEU A 19 5.51 11.39 -5.66
C LEU A 19 5.08 11.97 -4.31
N ALA A 20 5.97 11.89 -3.32
CA ALA A 20 5.74 12.43 -1.98
C ALA A 20 6.55 13.71 -1.78
N SER A 21 5.94 14.70 -1.11
CA SER A 21 6.67 15.89 -0.64
C SER A 21 7.65 15.49 0.48
N PRO A 22 8.71 16.27 0.77
CA PRO A 22 9.67 15.95 1.83
C PRO A 22 9.01 15.63 3.18
N ARG A 23 8.05 16.48 3.60
CA ARG A 23 7.25 16.28 4.82
C ARG A 23 6.44 14.97 4.79
N ALA A 24 5.90 14.59 3.63
CA ALA A 24 5.15 13.33 3.50
C ALA A 24 6.09 12.12 3.55
N SER A 25 7.27 12.21 2.91
CA SER A 25 8.30 11.16 2.95
C SER A 25 8.78 10.88 4.37
N GLU A 26 9.09 11.92 5.14
CA GLU A 26 9.49 11.79 6.56
C GLU A 26 8.38 11.13 7.41
N ALA A 27 7.13 11.54 7.20
CA ALA A 27 6.00 10.93 7.88
C ALA A 27 5.80 9.46 7.49
N LEU A 28 5.92 9.12 6.19
CA LEU A 28 5.88 7.74 5.71
C LEU A 28 6.95 6.88 6.37
N GLU A 29 8.19 7.37 6.39
CA GLU A 29 9.31 6.64 6.99
C GLU A 29 9.08 6.38 8.48
N SER A 30 8.59 7.38 9.22
CA SER A 30 8.23 7.23 10.63
C SER A 30 7.15 6.14 10.85
N HIS A 31 6.06 6.19 10.06
CA HIS A 31 4.98 5.19 10.13
C HIS A 31 5.46 3.79 9.76
N ILE A 32 6.22 3.65 8.68
CA ILE A 32 6.77 2.36 8.22
C ILE A 32 7.68 1.77 9.29
N ASN A 33 8.61 2.56 9.84
CA ASN A 33 9.53 2.11 10.87
C ASN A 33 8.80 1.67 12.14
N TYR A 34 7.78 2.41 12.56
CA TYR A 34 6.96 2.04 13.72
C TYR A 34 6.21 0.73 13.48
N LEU A 35 5.55 0.58 12.34
CA LEU A 35 4.79 -0.63 12.00
C LEU A 35 5.70 -1.86 11.78
N MET A 36 6.92 -1.67 11.28
CA MET A 36 7.92 -2.72 11.22
C MET A 36 8.36 -3.17 12.61
N LYS A 37 8.58 -2.23 13.56
CA LYS A 37 8.92 -2.56 14.95
C LYS A 37 7.81 -3.35 15.66
N LEU A 38 6.55 -3.04 15.35
CA LEU A 38 5.39 -3.78 15.86
C LEU A 38 5.17 -5.13 15.17
N GLY A 39 5.93 -5.46 14.12
CA GLY A 39 5.75 -6.68 13.32
C GLY A 39 4.51 -6.68 12.43
N VAL A 40 3.87 -5.51 12.23
CA VAL A 40 2.70 -5.35 11.34
C VAL A 40 3.14 -5.31 9.87
N LEU A 41 4.26 -4.64 9.58
CA LEU A 41 4.88 -4.61 8.26
C LEU A 41 6.19 -5.39 8.26
N ARG A 42 6.55 -5.94 7.09
CA ARG A 42 7.88 -6.51 6.84
C ARG A 42 8.42 -6.03 5.51
N LYS A 43 9.75 -5.99 5.41
CA LYS A 43 10.42 -5.79 4.12
C LYS A 43 10.24 -7.05 3.26
N VAL A 44 9.84 -6.85 2.02
CA VAL A 44 9.82 -7.91 1.00
C VAL A 44 11.26 -8.22 0.56
N LYS A 45 11.60 -9.49 0.39
CA LYS A 45 12.96 -9.88 -0.05
C LYS A 45 13.20 -9.53 -1.51
N HIS A 46 14.46 -9.37 -1.91
CA HIS A 46 14.80 -8.98 -3.30
C HIS A 46 14.24 -9.93 -4.37
N ASN A 47 14.19 -11.23 -4.09
CA ASN A 47 13.71 -12.26 -5.03
C ASN A 47 12.27 -12.72 -4.72
N GLU A 48 11.55 -12.02 -3.84
CA GLU A 48 10.18 -12.38 -3.52
C GLU A 48 9.24 -11.73 -4.54
N GLU A 49 8.42 -12.55 -5.20
CA GLU A 49 7.50 -12.06 -6.22
C GLU A 49 6.38 -11.24 -5.57
N VAL A 50 6.22 -10.00 -6.02
CA VAL A 50 5.13 -9.12 -5.61
C VAL A 50 4.17 -8.96 -6.77
N GLU A 51 3.00 -9.57 -6.63
CA GLU A 51 2.02 -9.59 -7.71
C GLU A 51 1.13 -8.35 -7.72
N VAL A 52 0.91 -7.76 -6.54
CA VAL A 52 0.06 -6.59 -6.30
C VAL A 52 0.85 -5.50 -5.57
N ILE A 53 0.84 -4.29 -6.11
CA ILE A 53 1.45 -3.09 -5.54
C ILE A 53 0.40 -1.98 -5.52
N THR A 54 0.16 -1.47 -4.32
CA THR A 54 -0.78 -0.39 -4.07
C THR A 54 -0.03 0.82 -3.51
N PRO A 55 -0.20 2.03 -4.09
CA PRO A 55 0.48 3.21 -3.59
C PRO A 55 -0.09 3.62 -2.23
N VAL A 56 0.77 4.23 -1.43
CA VAL A 56 0.43 4.69 -0.08
C VAL A 56 0.64 6.20 -0.04
N ILE A 57 -0.28 6.90 0.62
CA ILE A 57 -0.26 8.35 0.79
C ILE A 57 -0.30 8.73 2.27
N ILE A 58 0.13 9.96 2.57
CA ILE A 58 -0.07 10.57 3.88
C ILE A 58 -1.23 11.55 3.82
N THR A 59 -2.13 11.41 4.79
CA THR A 59 -3.17 12.41 5.08
C THR A 59 -2.85 13.10 6.40
N TRP A 60 -3.23 14.36 6.52
CA TRP A 60 -3.00 15.17 7.72
C TRP A 60 -4.33 15.63 8.31
N HIS A 61 -4.48 15.45 9.62
CA HIS A 61 -5.62 15.93 10.36
C HIS A 61 -5.18 16.33 11.78
N ASN A 62 -5.52 17.53 12.24
CA ASN A 62 -5.14 18.08 13.55
C ASN A 62 -3.66 17.83 13.90
N TYR A 63 -2.76 18.18 12.96
CA TYR A 63 -1.30 18.01 13.08
C TYR A 63 -0.79 16.57 13.17
N LYS A 64 -1.67 15.57 13.09
CA LYS A 64 -1.32 14.16 13.06
C LYS A 64 -1.36 13.65 11.62
N SER A 65 -0.39 12.83 11.25
CA SER A 65 -0.34 12.15 9.95
C SER A 65 -0.91 10.75 10.05
N SER A 66 -1.59 10.29 9.01
CA SER A 66 -2.03 8.91 8.84
C SER A 66 -1.55 8.35 7.51
N MET A 67 -1.09 7.10 7.51
CA MET A 67 -0.69 6.35 6.33
C MET A 67 -1.90 5.64 5.73
N VAL A 68 -2.22 5.90 4.47
CA VAL A 68 -3.42 5.39 3.79
C VAL A 68 -3.04 4.70 2.49
N GLY A 69 -3.45 3.45 2.31
CA GLY A 69 -3.30 2.74 1.04
C GLY A 69 -4.42 3.08 0.07
N ASP A 70 -4.08 3.34 -1.18
CA ASP A 70 -5.04 3.57 -2.27
C ASP A 70 -5.57 2.25 -2.83
N PHE A 71 -6.42 1.58 -2.06
CA PHE A 71 -6.95 0.26 -2.42
C PHE A 71 -8.07 0.30 -3.48
N ILE A 72 -8.39 1.46 -4.07
CA ILE A 72 -9.47 1.57 -5.06
C ILE A 72 -9.28 0.57 -6.22
N PRO A 73 -8.09 0.49 -6.87
CA PRO A 73 -7.84 -0.52 -7.88
C PRO A 73 -8.05 -1.96 -7.41
N LEU A 74 -7.58 -2.28 -6.21
CA LEU A 74 -7.69 -3.61 -5.64
C LEU A 74 -9.16 -3.98 -5.39
N ASN A 75 -9.93 -3.05 -4.86
CA ASN A 75 -11.33 -3.22 -4.52
C ASN A 75 -12.21 -3.47 -5.76
N THR A 76 -11.84 -2.96 -6.93
CA THR A 76 -12.53 -3.25 -8.20
C THR A 76 -12.52 -4.74 -8.54
N TYR A 77 -11.47 -5.46 -8.11
CA TYR A 77 -11.32 -6.88 -8.40
C TYR A 77 -11.64 -7.77 -7.19
N ALA A 78 -11.74 -7.20 -5.99
CA ALA A 78 -12.06 -7.92 -4.78
C ALA A 78 -13.52 -8.39 -4.82
N VAL A 79 -13.75 -9.68 -4.63
CA VAL A 79 -15.09 -10.23 -4.39
C VAL A 79 -15.43 -9.99 -2.92
N PRO A 80 -16.50 -9.23 -2.61
CA PRO A 80 -16.95 -9.05 -1.22
C PRO A 80 -17.41 -10.39 -0.65
N ASP A 81 -17.05 -10.68 0.59
CA ASP A 81 -17.66 -11.78 1.33
C ASP A 81 -19.14 -11.42 1.54
N ARG A 82 -20.04 -12.26 0.99
CA ARG A 82 -21.51 -12.11 1.09
C ARG A 82 -22.02 -12.61 2.44
#